data_AF-A0A3C1DW49-F1
#
_entry.id   AF-A0A3C1DW49-F1
#
_cell.length_a   1.000
_cell.length_b   1.000
_cell.length_c   1.000
_cell.angle_alpha   90.00
_cell.angle_beta   90.00
_cell.angle_gamma   90.00
#
_symmetry.space_group_name_H-M   'P 1'
#
loop_
_entity.id
_entity.type
_entity.pdbx_description
1 polymer ?
#
loop_
_entity_poly.entity_id
_entity_poly.type
_entity_poly.pdbx_seq_one_letter_code
_entity_poly.pdbx_strand_id
1 'polypeptide(L)'
;DDAESFMTLREDRFDPSTEIRIALPAGAQIIVDTQRFWHAVWHKGPDPRYCLITSWESGPELDAYIEKHHGTNEHENPYLDPQVIQDAQAEVQRRLAERAAALASQGKVDKGPMDPEA
;
A
#
# COMPACT_ATOMS: atom_id res chain seq x y z
N ASP A 1 -3.75 -19.97 4.71
CA ASP A 1 -3.16 -18.63 4.88
C ASP A 1 -1.82 -18.64 4.17
N ASP A 2 -1.53 -17.60 3.40
CA ASP A 2 -0.33 -17.53 2.55
C ASP A 2 0.73 -16.70 3.27
N ALA A 3 1.84 -17.35 3.64
CA ALA A 3 2.94 -16.72 4.36
C ALA A 3 3.66 -15.63 3.55
N GLU A 4 3.48 -15.60 2.23
CA GLU A 4 4.06 -14.59 1.36
C GLU A 4 3.16 -13.36 1.18
N SER A 5 2.00 -13.32 1.84
CA SER A 5 1.09 -12.18 1.78
C SER A 5 1.54 -11.04 2.68
N PHE A 6 1.53 -9.83 2.14
CA PHE A 6 1.87 -8.63 2.90
C PHE A 6 1.02 -7.42 2.49
N MET A 7 0.89 -6.48 3.42
CA MET A 7 0.41 -5.12 3.17
C MET A 7 1.59 -4.27 2.73
N THR A 8 1.46 -3.61 1.59
CA THR A 8 2.38 -2.59 1.10
C THR A 8 1.88 -1.23 1.53
N LEU A 9 2.74 -0.44 2.18
CA LEU A 9 2.50 0.97 2.53
C LEU A 9 3.54 1.84 1.83
N ARG A 10 3.15 3.03 1.36
CA ARG A 10 4.07 4.05 0.83
C ARG A 10 3.63 5.45 1.26
N GLU A 11 4.59 6.31 1.58
CA GLU A 11 4.30 7.74 1.82
C GLU A 11 4.09 8.48 0.50
N ASP A 12 4.87 8.14 -0.52
CA ASP A 12 4.64 8.57 -1.91
C ASP A 12 4.26 7.36 -2.76
N ARG A 13 3.07 7.42 -3.36
CA ARG A 13 2.51 6.36 -4.22
C ARG A 13 3.50 5.86 -5.28
N PHE A 14 4.29 6.76 -5.87
CA PHE A 14 5.19 6.49 -6.99
C PHE A 14 6.65 6.34 -6.59
N ASP A 15 7.01 6.56 -5.32
CA ASP A 15 8.36 6.32 -4.81
C ASP A 15 8.46 4.94 -4.10
N PRO A 16 9.03 3.91 -4.76
CA PRO A 16 9.22 2.60 -4.14
C PRO A 16 10.22 2.62 -2.98
N SER A 17 11.04 3.67 -2.82
CA SER A 17 12.01 3.74 -1.71
C SER A 17 11.33 3.98 -0.35
N THR A 18 10.10 4.49 -0.36
CA THR A 18 9.27 4.68 0.84
C THR A 18 8.46 3.43 1.22
N GLU A 19 8.67 2.33 0.51
CA GLU A 19 7.86 1.12 0.68
C GLU A 19 8.14 0.39 1.99
N ILE A 20 7.09 0.23 2.79
CA ILE A 20 7.02 -0.64 3.96
C ILE A 20 6.16 -1.85 3.61
N ARG A 21 6.58 -3.03 4.06
CA ARG A 21 5.86 -4.28 3.84
C ARG A 21 5.59 -4.94 5.19
N ILE A 22 4.31 -5.11 5.53
CA ILE A 22 3.88 -5.73 6.77
C ILE A 22 3.34 -7.12 6.46
N ALA A 23 3.98 -8.16 7.00
CA ALA A 23 3.51 -9.54 6.86
C ALA A 23 2.09 -9.69 7.41
N LEU A 24 1.28 -10.55 6.78
CA LEU A 24 -0.12 -10.73 7.15
C LEU A 24 -0.43 -12.19 7.57
N PRO A 25 0.12 -12.70 8.68
CA PRO A 25 -0.30 -14.00 9.20
C PRO A 25 -1.74 -13.94 9.77
N ALA A 26 -2.37 -15.10 9.88
CA ALA A 26 -3.68 -15.26 10.49
C ALA A 26 -3.69 -14.70 11.93
N GLY A 27 -4.67 -13.86 12.23
CA GLY A 27 -4.80 -13.20 13.53
C GLY A 27 -3.97 -11.92 13.69
N ALA A 28 -3.21 -11.49 12.67
CA ALA A 28 -2.54 -10.19 12.71
C ALA A 28 -3.56 -9.05 12.85
N GLN A 29 -3.23 -8.08 13.71
CA GLN A 29 -3.97 -6.84 13.90
C GLN A 29 -3.08 -5.68 13.46
N ILE A 30 -3.55 -4.89 12.50
CA ILE A 30 -2.79 -3.79 11.92
C ILE A 30 -3.67 -2.56 11.91
N ILE A 31 -3.13 -1.46 12.42
CA ILE A 31 -3.73 -0.14 12.34
C ILE A 31 -2.92 0.65 11.32
N VAL A 32 -3.59 1.15 10.28
CA VAL A 32 -2.99 1.94 9.22
C VAL A 32 -3.54 3.35 9.31
N ASP A 33 -2.64 4.33 9.32
CA ASP A 33 -3.00 5.73 9.11
C ASP A 33 -3.33 5.92 7.62
N THR A 34 -4.62 5.95 7.31
CA THR A 34 -5.11 6.06 5.92
C THR A 34 -4.90 7.44 5.32
N GLN A 35 -4.66 8.48 6.12
CA GLN A 35 -4.39 9.83 5.62
C GLN A 35 -2.91 10.05 5.31
N ARG A 36 -2.03 9.25 5.91
CA ARG A 36 -0.60 9.32 5.68
C ARG A 36 -0.10 8.36 4.61
N PHE A 37 -0.64 7.14 4.55
CA PHE A 37 -0.09 6.07 3.72
C PHE A 37 -1.01 5.66 2.57
N TRP A 38 -0.43 5.61 1.38
CA TRP A 38 -0.94 4.76 0.31
C TRP A 38 -0.79 3.31 0.73
N HIS A 39 -1.86 2.53 0.65
CA HIS A 39 -1.88 1.16 1.13
C HIS A 39 -2.53 0.20 0.12
N ALA A 40 -1.92 -0.98 -0.03
CA ALA A 40 -2.44 -2.05 -0.87
C ALA A 40 -2.06 -3.40 -0.26
N VAL A 41 -2.83 -4.45 -0.54
CA VAL A 41 -2.50 -5.82 -0.14
C VAL A 41 -2.03 -6.60 -1.36
N TRP A 42 -0.91 -7.31 -1.21
CA TRP A 42 -0.47 -8.30 -2.19
C TRP A 42 -0.60 -9.71 -1.60
N HIS A 43 -1.55 -10.46 -2.16
CA HIS A 43 -1.76 -11.88 -1.88
C HIS A 43 -1.32 -12.69 -3.11
N LYS A 44 -0.37 -13.61 -2.94
CA LYS A 44 0.22 -14.39 -4.05
C LYS A 44 -0.41 -15.77 -4.20
N GLY A 45 -0.95 -16.29 -3.10
CA GLY A 45 -1.60 -17.58 -3.04
C GLY A 45 -2.81 -17.69 -3.97
N PRO A 46 -3.13 -18.92 -4.41
CA PRO A 46 -4.26 -19.18 -5.29
C PRO A 46 -5.61 -19.21 -4.55
N ASP A 47 -5.58 -19.40 -3.22
CA ASP A 47 -6.77 -19.56 -2.38
C ASP A 47 -7.24 -18.20 -1.81
N PRO A 48 -8.55 -17.92 -1.73
CA PRO A 48 -9.04 -16.68 -1.14
C PRO A 48 -8.54 -16.44 0.29
N ARG A 49 -8.19 -15.19 0.59
CA ARG A 49 -7.82 -14.73 1.92
C ARG A 49 -8.88 -13.78 2.48
N TYR A 50 -9.21 -13.95 3.76
CA TYR A 50 -10.25 -13.17 4.44
C TYR A 50 -9.63 -12.26 5.51
N CYS A 51 -10.18 -11.06 5.65
CA CYS A 51 -9.86 -10.12 6.72
C CYS A 51 -11.09 -9.31 7.13
N LEU A 52 -11.07 -8.77 8.35
CA LEU A 52 -12.03 -7.77 8.81
C LEU A 52 -11.34 -6.41 8.76
N ILE A 53 -11.95 -5.45 8.06
CA ILE A 53 -11.48 -4.07 7.99
C ILE A 53 -12.54 -3.19 8.62
N THR A 54 -12.11 -2.33 9.54
CA THR A 54 -12.96 -1.35 10.23
C THR A 54 -12.24 -0.02 10.24
N SER A 55 -12.95 1.06 9.92
CA SER A 55 -12.43 2.42 9.99
C SER A 55 -12.83 3.07 11.31
N TRP A 56 -11.90 3.82 11.91
CA TRP A 56 -12.07 4.49 13.19
C TRP A 56 -11.62 5.94 13.04
N GLU A 57 -12.29 6.85 13.74
CA GLU A 57 -11.82 8.23 13.88
C GLU A 57 -10.64 8.27 14.85
N SER A 58 -9.62 9.06 14.52
CA SER A 58 -8.48 9.29 15.40
C SER A 58 -8.93 10.02 16.66
N GLY A 59 -8.53 9.52 17.84
CA GLY A 59 -8.90 10.11 19.11
C GLY A 59 -8.29 9.37 20.32
N PRO A 60 -8.53 9.88 21.54
CA PRO A 60 -7.99 9.30 22.77
C PRO A 60 -8.36 7.83 22.98
N GLU A 61 -9.52 7.40 22.49
CA GLU A 61 -10.00 6.02 22.61
C GLU A 61 -9.18 5.06 21.73
N LEU A 62 -8.79 5.49 20.52
CA LEU A 62 -7.93 4.70 19.64
C LEU A 62 -6.51 4.63 20.20
N ASP A 63 -6.00 5.74 20.75
CA ASP A 63 -4.70 5.78 21.41
C ASP A 63 -4.64 4.82 22.61
N ALA A 64 -5.65 4.86 23.49
CA ALA A 64 -5.77 3.94 24.62
C ALA A 64 -5.91 2.47 24.18
N TYR A 65 -6.57 2.20 23.04
CA TYR A 65 -6.62 0.86 22.46
C TYR A 65 -5.24 0.38 22.01
N ILE A 66 -4.49 1.22 21.29
CA ILE A 66 -3.13 0.92 20.82
C ILE A 66 -2.22 0.64 22.02
N GLU A 67 -2.25 1.50 23.05
CA GLU A 67 -1.44 1.33 24.26
C GLU A 67 -1.77 0.03 25.00
N LYS A 68 -3.06 -0.25 25.22
CA LYS A 68 -3.54 -1.47 25.90
C LYS A 68 -3.07 -2.74 25.20
N HIS A 69 -2.99 -2.71 23.86
CA HIS A 69 -2.57 -3.84 23.05
C HIS A 69 -1.08 -3.82 22.70
N HIS A 70 -0.30 -2.94 23.34
CA HIS A 70 1.15 -2.79 23.13
C HIS A 70 1.52 -2.57 21.65
N GLY A 71 0.73 -1.73 20.96
CA GLY A 71 0.98 -1.40 19.56
C GLY A 71 2.39 -0.88 19.35
N THR A 72 3.03 -1.35 18.29
CA THR A 72 4.39 -1.00 17.91
C THR A 72 4.46 -0.69 16.42
N ASN A 73 5.42 0.15 16.04
CA ASN A 73 5.79 0.40 14.65
C ASN A 73 7.02 -0.42 14.21
N GLU A 74 7.59 -1.21 15.12
CA GLU A 74 8.65 -2.16 14.82
C GLU A 74 8.12 -3.22 13.86
N HIS A 75 8.78 -3.35 12.71
CA HIS A 75 8.43 -4.32 11.70
C HIS A 75 9.70 -4.78 10.97
N GLU A 76 9.64 -5.99 10.45
CA GLU A 76 10.62 -6.49 9.49
C GLU A 76 9.94 -6.53 8.13
N ASN A 77 10.53 -5.88 7.13
CA ASN A 77 10.04 -5.92 5.77
C ASN A 77 10.27 -7.34 5.20
N PRO A 78 9.22 -8.13 4.88
CA PRO A 78 9.39 -9.41 4.21
C PRO A 78 10.23 -9.24 2.95
N TYR A 79 11.14 -10.16 2.67
CA TYR A 79 11.99 -10.05 1.48
C TYR A 79 11.16 -10.07 0.19
N LEU A 80 11.54 -9.21 -0.75
CA LEU A 80 11.08 -9.22 -2.15
C LEU A 80 12.29 -8.95 -2.99
N ASP A 81 12.44 -9.70 -4.07
CA ASP A 81 13.51 -9.49 -5.02
C ASP A 81 13.45 -8.06 -5.57
N PRO A 82 14.53 -7.26 -5.45
CA PRO A 82 14.60 -5.93 -6.04
C PRO A 82 14.25 -5.88 -7.53
N GLN A 83 14.49 -6.95 -8.29
CA GLN A 83 14.14 -7.01 -9.70
C GLN A 83 12.62 -6.93 -9.91
N VAL A 84 11.82 -7.55 -9.02
CA VAL A 84 10.36 -7.48 -9.08
C VAL A 84 9.87 -6.05 -8.90
N ILE A 85 10.50 -5.30 -7.99
CA ILE A 85 10.21 -3.88 -7.78
C ILE A 85 10.56 -3.08 -9.04
N GLN A 86 11.73 -3.30 -9.61
CA GLN A 86 12.19 -2.60 -10.82
C GLN A 86 11.26 -2.86 -12.02
N ASP A 87 10.88 -4.12 -12.25
CA ASP A 87 10.00 -4.50 -13.35
C ASP A 87 8.60 -3.89 -13.19
N ALA A 88 8.06 -3.92 -11.97
CA ALA A 88 6.78 -3.28 -11.66
C ALA A 88 6.82 -1.77 -11.89
N GLN A 89 7.92 -1.10 -11.51
CA GLN A 89 8.09 0.33 -11.75
C GLN A 89 8.20 0.64 -13.24
N ALA A 90 8.96 -0.14 -14.00
CA ALA A 90 9.04 0.01 -15.45
C ALA A 90 7.67 -0.13 -16.13
N GLU A 91 6.86 -1.10 -15.70
CA GLU A 91 5.49 -1.30 -16.17
C GLU A 91 4.59 -0.09 -15.87
N VAL A 92 4.62 0.42 -14.63
CA VAL A 92 3.84 1.60 -14.24
C VAL A 92 4.24 2.82 -15.06
N GLN A 93 5.55 3.09 -15.20
CA GLN A 93 6.04 4.22 -15.99
C GLN A 93 5.64 4.10 -17.47
N ARG A 94 5.69 2.88 -18.04
CA ARG A 94 5.22 2.65 -19.42
C ARG A 94 3.74 3.01 -19.57
N ARG A 95 2.88 2.54 -18.67
CA ARG A 95 1.43 2.84 -18.70
C ARG A 95 1.13 4.32 -18.53
N LEU A 96 1.86 5.01 -17.65
CA LEU A 96 1.72 6.46 -17.48
C LEU A 96 2.13 7.21 -18.75
N ALA A 97 3.23 6.82 -19.40
CA ALA A 97 3.65 7.40 -20.67
C ALA A 97 2.64 7.15 -21.81
N GLU A 98 2.11 5.93 -21.92
CA GLU A 98 1.06 5.58 -22.89
C GLU A 98 -0.21 6.44 -22.68
N ARG A 99 -0.66 6.58 -21.42
CA ARG A 99 -1.80 7.43 -21.06
C ARG A 99 -1.54 8.89 -21.43
N ALA A 100 -0.36 9.43 -21.10
CA ALA A 100 0.00 10.80 -21.40
C ALA A 100 0.00 11.06 -22.91
N ALA A 101 0.55 10.14 -23.71
CA ALA A 101 0.54 10.23 -25.18
C ALA A 101 -0.88 10.20 -25.75
N ALA A 102 -1.75 9.31 -25.24
CA ALA A 102 -3.14 9.23 -25.66
C ALA A 102 -3.91 10.53 -25.35
N LEU A 103 -3.71 11.14 -24.18
CA LEU A 103 -4.33 12.42 -23.83
C LEU A 103 -3.80 13.56 -24.71
N ALA A 104 -2.50 13.60 -24.96
CA ALA A 104 -1.89 14.58 -25.84
C ALA A 104 -2.45 14.52 -27.27
N SER A 105 -2.69 13.31 -27.82
CA SER A 105 -3.34 13.16 -29.14
C SER A 105 -4.78 13.68 -29.19
N GLN A 106 -5.44 13.81 -28.04
CA GLN A 106 -6.79 14.40 -27.90
C GLN A 106 -6.73 15.90 -27.59
N GLY A 107 -5.56 16.53 -27.58
CA GLY A 107 -5.37 17.92 -27.18
C GLY A 107 -5.59 18.17 -25.68
N LYS A 108 -5.54 17.12 -24.85
CA LYS A 108 -5.69 17.21 -23.39
C LYS A 108 -4.34 17.07 -22.70
N VAL A 109 -4.17 17.78 -21.59
CA VAL A 109 -2.98 17.62 -20.73
C VAL A 109 -3.27 16.53 -19.71
N ASP A 110 -2.35 15.58 -19.56
CA ASP A 110 -2.41 14.64 -18.43
C ASP A 110 -2.08 15.38 -17.14
N LYS A 111 -3.06 15.48 -16.24
CA LYS A 111 -2.86 16.04 -14.90
C LYS A 111 -2.17 15.03 -13.96
N GLY A 112 -1.81 13.86 -14.48
CA GLY A 112 -1.30 12.75 -13.70
C GLY A 112 -2.40 12.09 -12.87
N PRO A 113 -2.01 11.13 -12.03
CA PRO A 113 -2.86 10.58 -10.98
C PRO A 113 -3.12 11.70 -9.95
N MET A 114 -4.31 12.26 -9.98
CA MET A 114 -4.78 13.11 -8.88
C MET A 114 -5.17 12.18 -7.72
N ASP A 115 -4.73 12.54 -6.52
CA ASP A 115 -5.27 11.96 -5.31
C ASP A 115 -6.71 12.50 -5.15
N PRO A 116 -7.75 11.65 -5.21
CA PRO A 116 -9.12 12.11 -5.02
C PRO A 116 -9.41 12.53 -3.57
N GLU A 117 -8.50 12.25 -2.63
CA GLU A 117 -8.62 12.54 -1.20
C GLU A 117 -7.68 13.66 -0.71
N ALA A 118 -6.86 14.26 -1.58
CA ALA A 118 -5.97 15.41 -1.27
C ALA A 118 -6.58 16.77 -1.60
#